data_AF-F3LDL4-F1
#
_entry.id   AF-F3LDL4-F1
#
_cell.length_a   1.000
_cell.length_b   1.000
_cell.length_c   1.000
_cell.angle_alpha   90.00
_cell.angle_beta   90.00
_cell.angle_gamma   90.00
#
_symmetry.space_group_name_H-M   'P 1'
#
loop_
_entity.id
_entity.type
_entity.pdbx_description
1 polymer ?
#
loop_
_entity_poly.entity_id
_entity_poly.type
_entity_poly.pdbx_seq_one_letter_code
_entity_poly.pdbx_strand_id
1 'polypeptide(L)' 'MMTINDQINKAEFNVRELAAGRADNLHHVMVSLSKAKLSFELAVEVRNKLLEGYQEIIKMQI' A
#
# COMPACT_ATOMS: atom_id res chain seq x y z
N MET A 1 -8.99 -9.69 -9.16
CA MET A 1 -8.25 -8.49 -8.68
C MET A 1 -7.74 -8.81 -7.28
N MET A 2 -6.42 -8.93 -7.07
CA MET A 2 -5.86 -8.99 -5.72
C MET A 2 -6.12 -7.66 -5.01
N THR A 3 -6.63 -7.71 -3.79
CA THR A 3 -6.86 -6.51 -2.98
C THR A 3 -5.55 -6.07 -2.31
N ILE A 4 -5.39 -4.79 -2.00
CA ILE A 4 -4.19 -4.25 -1.33
C ILE A 4 -3.90 -5.00 -0.02
N ASN A 5 -4.97 -5.40 0.68
CA ASN A 5 -4.89 -6.22 1.88
C ASN A 5 -4.24 -7.59 1.62
N ASP A 6 -4.53 -8.21 0.47
CA ASP A 6 -3.90 -9.48 0.07
C ASP A 6 -2.41 -9.28 -0.28
N GLN A 7 -2.04 -8.14 -0.89
CA GLN A 7 -0.63 -7.82 -1.16
C GLN A 7 0.18 -7.59 0.12
N ILE A 8 -0.41 -6.90 1.10
CA ILE A 8 0.23 -6.67 2.41
C ILE A 8 0.44 -8.00 3.13
N ASN A 9 -0.59 -8.85 3.21
CA ASN A 9 -0.48 -10.16 3.87
C ASN A 9 0.56 -11.07 3.23
N LYS A 10 0.65 -11.09 1.89
CA LYS A 10 1.68 -11.86 1.18
C LYS A 10 3.08 -11.31 1.40
N ALA A 11 3.23 -9.98 1.47
CA ALA A 11 4.52 -9.36 1.78
C ALA A 11 4.98 -9.75 3.18
N GLU A 12 4.10 -9.71 4.20
CA GLU A 12 4.44 -10.12 5.56
C GLU A 12 4.84 -11.60 5.65
N PHE A 13 4.12 -12.48 4.96
CA PHE A 13 4.44 -13.90 4.89
C PHE A 13 5.83 -14.12 4.29
N ASN A 14 6.13 -13.47 3.17
CA ASN A 14 7.42 -13.59 2.49
C ASN A 14 8.59 -13.02 3.31
N VAL A 15 8.36 -11.95 4.08
CA VAL A 15 9.37 -11.38 5.00
C VAL A 15 9.71 -12.37 6.12
N ARG A 16 8.72 -13.12 6.64
CA ARG A 16 8.97 -14.14 7.67
C ARG A 16 9.75 -15.34 7.11
N GLU A 17 9.39 -15.81 5.92
CA GLU A 17 10.11 -16.91 5.25
C GLU A 17 11.55 -16.54 4.86
N LEU A 18 11.76 -15.27 4.52
CA LEU A 18 13.09 -14.70 4.27
C LEU A 18 13.93 -14.64 5.55
N ALA A 19 13.35 -14.19 6.67
CA ALA A 19 14.03 -14.19 7.98
C ALA A 19 14.37 -15.61 8.47
N ALA A 20 13.60 -16.60 8.05
CA ALA A 20 13.85 -18.03 8.29
C ALA A 20 14.92 -18.65 7.37
N GLY A 21 15.53 -17.86 6.47
CA GLY A 21 16.58 -18.30 5.55
C GLY A 21 16.08 -19.17 4.39
N ARG A 22 14.76 -19.22 4.13
CA ARG A 22 14.14 -20.09 3.11
C ARG A 22 13.81 -19.38 1.80
N ALA A 23 14.01 -18.07 1.72
CA ALA A 23 13.64 -17.33 0.52
C ALA A 23 14.84 -17.19 -0.42
N ASP A 24 14.80 -17.90 -1.53
CA ASP A 24 15.78 -17.84 -2.62
C ASP A 24 15.93 -16.45 -3.27
N ASN A 25 15.09 -15.46 -2.91
CA ASN A 25 15.07 -14.16 -3.60
C ASN A 25 14.68 -12.99 -2.67
N LEU A 26 15.56 -12.60 -1.75
CA LEU A 26 15.48 -11.33 -0.97
C LEU A 26 15.08 -10.13 -1.84
N HIS A 27 15.60 -10.07 -3.07
CA HIS A 27 15.29 -9.02 -4.05
C HIS A 27 13.80 -8.97 -4.41
N HIS A 28 13.15 -10.12 -4.60
CA HIS A 28 11.74 -10.20 -4.95
C HIS A 28 10.82 -9.72 -3.82
N VAL A 29 11.18 -10.03 -2.57
CA VAL A 29 10.48 -9.53 -1.37
C VAL A 29 10.61 -8.02 -1.27
N MET A 30 11.82 -7.47 -1.44
CA MET A 30 12.07 -6.03 -1.42
C MET A 30 11.30 -5.28 -2.51
N VAL A 31 11.23 -5.82 -3.73
CA VAL A 31 10.44 -5.25 -4.83
C VAL A 31 8.95 -5.27 -4.52
N SER A 32 8.46 -6.38 -3.96
CA SER A 32 7.04 -6.53 -3.59
C SER A 32 6.65 -5.54 -2.50
N LEU A 33 7.49 -5.39 -1.47
CA LEU A 33 7.29 -4.42 -0.40
C LEU A 33 7.31 -2.98 -0.92
N SER A 34 8.23 -2.66 -1.84
CA SER A 34 8.31 -1.33 -2.44
C SER A 34 7.06 -0.98 -3.25
N LYS A 35 6.53 -1.94 -4.02
CA LYS A 35 5.26 -1.77 -4.77
C LYS A 35 4.07 -1.57 -3.84
N ALA A 36 4.01 -2.33 -2.75
CA ALA A 36 2.94 -2.20 -1.75
C ALA A 36 2.99 -0.82 -1.07
N LYS A 37 4.18 -0.36 -0.67
CA LYS A 37 4.38 0.97 -0.10
C LYS A 37 3.92 2.08 -1.05
N LEU A 38 4.36 2.06 -2.30
CA LEU A 38 3.97 3.06 -3.31
C LEU A 38 2.45 3.08 -3.54
N SER A 39 1.83 1.90 -3.61
CA SER A 39 0.38 1.78 -3.80
C SER A 39 -0.39 2.32 -2.60
N PHE A 40 0.13 2.13 -1.39
CA PHE A 40 -0.44 2.68 -0.16
C PHE A 40 -0.32 4.20 -0.10
N GLU A 41 0.86 4.76 -0.44
CA GLU A 41 1.07 6.21 -0.53
C GLU A 41 0.08 6.84 -1.51
N LEU A 42 -0.07 6.25 -2.70
CA LEU A 42 -1.06 6.70 -3.68
C LEU A 42 -2.50 6.66 -3.12
N ALA A 43 -2.87 5.60 -2.41
CA ALA A 43 -4.20 5.50 -1.81
C ALA A 43 -4.45 6.57 -0.75
N VAL A 44 -3.43 6.92 0.04
CA VAL A 44 -3.49 8.01 1.01
C VAL A 44 -3.68 9.36 0.31
N GLU A 45 -2.94 9.63 -0.75
CA GLU A 45 -3.06 10.87 -1.51
C GLU A 45 -4.45 11.02 -2.16
N VAL A 46 -4.97 9.94 -2.76
CA VAL A 46 -6.34 9.92 -3.29
C VAL A 46 -7.35 10.22 -2.18
N ARG A 47 -7.22 9.58 -1.01
CA ARG A 47 -8.11 9.83 0.13
C ARG A 47 -8.03 11.30 0.57
N ASN A 48 -6.83 11.87 0.66
CA ASN A 48 -6.65 13.26 1.05
C ASN A 48 -7.31 14.21 0.03
N LYS A 49 -7.13 13.97 -1.28
CA LYS A 49 -7.75 14.77 -2.33
C LYS A 49 -9.28 14.71 -2.31
N LEU A 50 -9.85 13.55 -2.01
CA LEU A 50 -11.29 13.39 -1.84
C LEU A 50 -11.81 14.19 -0.64
N LEU A 51 -11.09 14.18 0.49
CA LEU A 51 -11.43 14.98 1.66
C LEU A 51 -11.33 16.48 1.39
N GLU A 52 -10.27 16.93 0.71
CA GLU A 52 -10.11 18.32 0.28
C GLU A 52 -11.28 18.76 -0.62
N GLY A 53 -11.60 17.98 -1.65
CA GLY A 53 -12.71 18.28 -2.55
C GLY A 53 -14.05 18.33 -1.84
N TYR A 54 -14.29 17.42 -0.89
CA TYR A 54 -15.48 17.46 -0.05
C TYR A 54 -15.55 18.74 0.80
N GLN A 55 -14.43 19.13 1.41
CA GLN A 55 -14.34 20.35 2.20
C GLN A 55 -14.54 21.62 1.36
N GLU A 56 -14.01 21.65 0.14
CA GLU A 56 -14.20 22.75 -0.82
C GLU A 56 -15.69 22.93 -1.18
N ILE A 57 -16.41 21.83 -1.45
CA ILE A 57 -17.84 21.85 -1.78
C ILE A 57 -18.67 22.45 -0.64
N ILE A 58 -18.38 22.08 0.60
CA ILE A 58 -19.11 22.60 1.77
C ILE A 58 -18.84 24.10 1.95
N LYS A 59 -17.59 24.55 1.77
CA LYS A 59 -17.23 25.97 1.88
C LYS A 59 -17.97 26.87 0.87
N MET A 60 -18.34 26.34 -0.29
CA MET A 60 -19.12 27.09 -1.29
C MET A 60 -20.61 27.24 -0.94
N GLN A 61 -21.13 26.45 0.01
CA GLN A 61 -22.56 26.48 0.39
C GLN A 61 -22.85 27.36 1.63
N ILE A 62 -21.83 28.02 2.19
CA ILE A 62 -21.97 28.97 3.31
C ILE A 62 -22.00 30.41 2.79
#